data_AF-A0A8C5RW52-F1
#
_entry.id   AF-A0A8C5RW52-F1
#
_cell.length_a   1.000
_cell.length_b   1.000
_cell.length_c   1.000
_cell.angle_alpha   90.00
_cell.angle_beta   90.00
_cell.angle_gamma   90.00
#
_symmetry.space_group_name_H-M   'P 1'
#
loop_
_entity.id
_entity.type
_entity.pdbx_description
1 polymer ?
#
loop_
_entity_poly.entity_id
_entity_poly.type
_entity_poly.pdbx_seq_one_letter_code
_entity_poly.pdbx_strand_id
1 'polypeptide(L)'
;MSDFETEDTEETITCLQITIYHPKQEEKPVFRSLSFYHQQQLRADDTVKFGRDSNICRFHFADSRVSRVQFGLQFFRHFNSSEILYWNWNSLLAMCD
;
A
#
# COMPACT_ATOMS: atom_id res chain seq x y z
N MET A 1 -10.03 47.04 -3.28
CA MET A 1 -10.35 45.63 -3.52
C MET A 1 -9.28 45.10 -4.45
N SER A 2 -8.26 44.43 -3.91
CA SER A 2 -7.31 43.66 -4.71
C SER A 2 -7.73 42.21 -4.58
N ASP A 3 -8.34 41.68 -5.63
CA ASP A 3 -8.63 40.25 -5.73
C ASP A 3 -7.29 39.52 -5.74
N PHE A 4 -7.01 38.79 -4.66
CA PHE A 4 -5.94 37.81 -4.65
C PHE A 4 -6.39 36.68 -5.58
N GLU A 5 -5.85 36.66 -6.79
CA GLU A 5 -5.89 35.46 -7.63
C GLU A 5 -5.28 34.33 -6.81
N THR A 6 -6.12 33.40 -6.39
CA THR A 6 -5.69 32.18 -5.70
C THR A 6 -5.16 31.28 -6.80
N GLU A 7 -3.87 31.40 -7.09
CA GLU A 7 -3.18 30.54 -8.04
C GLU A 7 -3.17 29.12 -7.45
N ASP A 8 -3.81 28.16 -8.13
CA ASP A 8 -3.86 26.76 -7.71
C ASP A 8 -2.43 26.22 -7.67
N THR A 9 -1.88 26.06 -6.48
CA THR A 9 -0.56 25.47 -6.29
C THR A 9 -0.71 23.95 -6.29
N GLU A 10 -0.10 23.29 -7.27
CA GLU A 10 -0.10 21.82 -7.35
C GLU A 10 0.70 21.22 -6.18
N GLU A 11 -0.01 20.61 -5.22
CA GLU A 11 0.64 19.86 -4.15
C GLU A 11 1.17 18.52 -4.67
N THR A 12 2.46 18.25 -4.43
CA THR A 12 3.04 16.94 -4.74
C THR A 12 2.70 15.93 -3.67
N ILE A 13 2.24 14.74 -4.07
CA ILE A 13 1.86 13.65 -3.16
C ILE A 13 2.96 12.58 -3.19
N THR A 14 3.38 12.10 -2.02
CA THR A 14 4.32 10.97 -1.92
C THR A 14 3.68 9.70 -2.47
N CYS A 15 4.36 9.03 -3.41
CA CYS A 15 3.90 7.79 -4.03
C CYS A 15 4.81 6.62 -3.66
N LEU A 16 4.23 5.53 -3.17
CA LEU A 16 4.92 4.26 -2.97
C LEU A 16 4.72 3.35 -4.18
N GLN A 17 5.76 3.18 -4.98
CA GLN A 17 5.76 2.22 -6.08
C GLN A 17 6.18 0.85 -5.57
N ILE A 18 5.32 -0.16 -5.75
CA ILE A 18 5.58 -1.53 -5.33
C ILE A 18 5.65 -2.44 -6.56
N THR A 19 6.78 -3.12 -6.72
CA THR A 19 6.96 -4.20 -7.68
C THR A 19 6.86 -5.53 -6.94
N ILE A 20 6.02 -6.44 -7.42
CA ILE A 20 5.79 -7.75 -6.79
C ILE A 20 6.02 -8.87 -7.80
N TYR A 21 6.45 -10.02 -7.28
CA TYR A 21 6.68 -11.24 -8.06
C TYR A 21 6.23 -12.45 -7.25
N HIS A 22 5.65 -13.43 -7.93
CA HIS A 22 5.40 -14.75 -7.36
C HIS A 22 5.83 -15.84 -8.36
N PRO A 23 6.58 -16.89 -7.95
CA PRO A 23 7.13 -17.89 -8.87
C PRO A 23 6.12 -18.57 -9.79
N LYS A 24 4.88 -18.72 -9.31
CA LYS A 24 3.77 -19.34 -10.05
C LYS A 24 2.72 -18.33 -10.49
N GLN A 25 3.04 -17.04 -10.64
CA GLN A 25 2.05 -16.01 -10.98
C GLN A 25 1.40 -16.21 -12.37
N GLU A 26 2.06 -16.96 -13.26
CA GLU A 26 1.51 -17.34 -14.57
C GLU A 26 0.53 -18.52 -14.49
N GLU A 27 0.78 -19.47 -13.58
CA GLU A 27 -0.05 -20.66 -13.38
C GLU A 27 -1.20 -20.42 -12.39
N LYS A 28 -0.96 -19.57 -11.39
CA LYS A 28 -1.87 -19.29 -10.28
C LYS A 28 -2.25 -17.82 -10.29
N PRO A 29 -3.54 -17.49 -10.13
CA PRO A 29 -4.01 -16.12 -10.21
C PRO A 29 -3.80 -15.37 -8.88
N VAL A 30 -2.62 -15.47 -8.27
CA VAL A 30 -2.28 -14.95 -6.93
C VAL A 30 -2.54 -13.44 -6.84
N PHE A 31 -2.28 -12.71 -7.91
CA PHE A 31 -2.43 -11.26 -7.99
C PHE A 31 -3.69 -10.78 -8.71
N ARG A 32 -4.65 -11.68 -9.00
CA ARG A 32 -5.85 -11.34 -9.80
C ARG A 32 -6.69 -10.19 -9.23
N SER A 33 -6.60 -9.97 -7.93
CA SER A 33 -7.38 -8.97 -7.21
C SER A 33 -6.68 -7.62 -7.11
N LEU A 34 -5.45 -7.50 -7.62
CA LEU A 34 -4.67 -6.27 -7.57
C LEU A 34 -4.89 -5.45 -8.84
N SER A 35 -5.11 -4.15 -8.67
CA SER A 35 -5.17 -3.20 -9.78
C SER A 35 -3.77 -2.68 -10.09
N PHE A 36 -3.09 -3.33 -11.04
CA PHE A 36 -1.79 -2.88 -11.52
C PHE A 36 -1.91 -1.58 -12.33
N TYR A 37 -0.84 -0.77 -12.30
CA TYR A 37 -0.76 0.50 -13.03
C TYR A 37 -1.83 1.52 -12.68
N HIS A 38 -2.45 1.36 -11.51
CA HIS A 38 -3.43 2.29 -10.96
C HIS A 38 -2.92 2.84 -9.63
N GLN A 39 -2.78 4.17 -9.54
CA GLN A 39 -2.41 4.83 -8.30
C GLN A 39 -3.64 4.89 -7.38
N GLN A 40 -3.46 4.48 -6.13
CA GLN A 40 -4.49 4.62 -5.10
C GLN A 40 -4.06 5.67 -4.10
N GLN A 41 -4.82 6.75 -4.00
CA GLN A 41 -4.60 7.78 -2.98
C GLN A 41 -5.10 7.26 -1.62
N LEU A 42 -4.27 7.43 -0.60
CA LEU A 42 -4.52 6.97 0.76
C LEU A 42 -4.29 8.12 1.72
N ARG A 43 -4.95 8.09 2.87
CA ARG A 43 -4.69 9.07 3.91
C ARG A 43 -3.42 8.70 4.67
N ALA A 44 -2.69 9.69 5.15
CA ALA A 44 -1.44 9.46 5.88
C ALA A 44 -1.65 8.74 7.23
N ASP A 45 -2.85 8.82 7.81
CA ASP A 45 -3.24 8.11 9.03
C ASP A 45 -3.74 6.68 8.77
N ASP A 46 -3.91 6.28 7.50
CA ASP A 46 -4.36 4.94 7.16
C ASP A 46 -3.25 3.89 7.42
N THR A 47 -3.67 2.72 7.91
CA THR A 47 -2.84 1.51 7.88
C THR A 47 -3.28 0.62 6.74
N VAL A 48 -2.39 0.42 5.77
CA VAL A 48 -2.62 -0.40 4.58
C VAL A 48 -2.27 -1.85 4.88
N LYS A 49 -3.26 -2.75 4.78
CA LYS A 49 -3.05 -4.18 5.06
C LYS A 49 -2.99 -5.01 3.79
N PHE A 50 -2.07 -5.98 3.80
CA PHE A 50 -1.85 -6.96 2.76
C PHE A 50 -2.09 -8.36 3.34
N GLY A 51 -2.80 -9.24 2.63
CA GLY A 51 -3.15 -10.58 3.15
C GLY A 51 -4.18 -11.27 2.28
N ARG A 52 -4.73 -12.42 2.67
CA ARG A 52 -5.78 -13.09 1.87
C ARG A 52 -7.22 -12.67 2.19
N ASP A 53 -7.45 -12.00 3.33
CA ASP A 53 -8.79 -11.65 3.78
C ASP A 53 -9.23 -10.31 3.15
N SER A 54 -10.13 -10.39 2.17
CA SER A 54 -10.62 -9.23 1.41
C SER A 54 -11.50 -8.27 2.21
N ASN A 55 -11.97 -8.67 3.39
CA ASN A 55 -12.78 -7.77 4.23
C ASN A 55 -11.93 -6.78 5.01
N ILE A 56 -10.64 -7.10 5.22
CA ILE A 56 -9.73 -6.31 6.07
C ILE A 56 -8.47 -5.85 5.32
N CYS A 57 -8.05 -6.57 4.29
CA CYS A 57 -6.88 -6.23 3.49
C CYS A 57 -7.30 -5.46 2.25
N ARG A 58 -6.79 -4.24 2.10
CA ARG A 58 -6.99 -3.43 0.91
C ARG A 58 -6.35 -4.07 -0.33
N PHE A 59 -5.15 -4.62 -0.15
CA PHE A 59 -4.44 -5.37 -1.19
C PHE A 59 -4.46 -6.85 -0.81
N HIS A 60 -5.40 -7.60 -1.38
CA HIS A 60 -5.54 -9.00 -1.03
C HIS A 60 -4.97 -9.93 -2.10
N PHE A 61 -4.35 -11.02 -1.65
CA PHE A 61 -3.76 -12.05 -2.51
C PHE A 61 -4.68 -13.27 -2.57
N ALA A 62 -4.95 -13.77 -3.77
CA ALA A 62 -5.78 -14.94 -3.99
C ALA A 62 -4.98 -16.25 -3.85
N ASP A 63 -4.35 -16.45 -2.69
CA ASP A 63 -3.60 -17.65 -2.35
C ASP A 63 -3.90 -18.07 -0.90
N SER A 64 -4.28 -19.33 -0.71
CA SER A 64 -4.63 -19.88 0.61
C SER A 64 -3.43 -19.99 1.57
N ARG A 65 -2.20 -19.94 1.06
CA ARG A 65 -0.96 -19.98 1.85
C ARG A 65 -0.66 -18.64 2.53
N VAL A 66 -1.26 -17.56 2.05
CA VAL A 66 -1.09 -16.22 2.64
C VAL A 66 -1.90 -16.12 3.93
N SER A 67 -1.35 -15.48 4.96
CA SER A 67 -2.08 -15.22 6.21
C SER A 67 -3.29 -14.31 5.97
N ARG A 68 -4.30 -14.36 6.85
CA ARG A 68 -5.48 -13.46 6.75
C ARG A 68 -5.04 -11.99 6.61
N VAL A 69 -4.06 -11.61 7.44
CA VAL A 69 -3.21 -10.42 7.27
C VAL A 69 -1.76 -10.89 7.28
N GLN A 70 -1.01 -10.58 6.24
CA GLN A 70 0.42 -10.90 6.10
C GLN A 70 1.29 -9.79 6.67
N PHE A 71 1.02 -8.54 6.31
CA PHE A 71 1.72 -7.37 6.83
C PHE A 71 0.88 -6.11 6.69
N GLY A 72 1.24 -5.08 7.46
CA GLY A 72 0.67 -3.74 7.36
C GLY A 72 1.75 -2.71 7.05
N LEU A 73 1.40 -1.73 6.21
CA LEU A 73 2.17 -0.51 5.99
C LEU A 73 1.47 0.66 6.67
N GLN A 74 2.22 1.40 7.46
CA GLN A 74 1.76 2.65 8.06
C GLN A 74 2.66 3.79 7.59
N PHE A 75 2.04 4.88 7.16
CA PHE A 75 2.74 6.09 6.79
C PHE A 75 3.04 6.89 8.06
N PHE A 76 4.23 7.46 8.14
CA PHE A 76 4.58 8.38 9.21
C PHE A 76 5.51 9.46 8.69
N ARG A 77 5.46 10.62 9.33
CA ARG A 77 6.42 11.69 9.10
C ARG A 77 7.46 11.64 10.22
N HIS A 78 8.73 11.57 9.86
CA HIS A 78 9.81 11.68 10.84
C HIS A 78 9.87 13.11 11.40
N PHE A 79 10.29 13.25 12.67
CA PHE A 79 10.49 14.58 13.25
C PHE A 79 11.46 15.40 12.40
N ASN A 80 11.09 16.65 12.13
CA ASN A 80 11.84 17.61 11.32
C ASN A 80 12.11 17.18 9.86
N SER A 81 11.33 16.23 9.33
CA SER A 81 11.38 15.85 7.91
C SER A 81 10.11 16.29 7.17
N SER A 82 10.28 16.78 5.94
CA SER A 82 9.16 16.99 5.01
C SER A 82 8.70 15.70 4.33
N GLU A 83 9.54 14.65 4.36
CA GLU A 83 9.31 13.37 3.68
C GLU A 83 8.44 12.42 4.51
N ILE A 84 7.59 11.65 3.82
CA ILE A 84 6.82 10.54 4.39
C ILE A 84 7.64 9.26 4.29
N LEU A 85 7.78 8.57 5.40
CA LEU A 85 8.41 7.26 5.52
C LEU A 85 7.36 6.17 5.77
N TYR A 86 7.76 4.90 5.58
CA TYR A 86 6.88 3.73 5.70
C TYR A 86 7.41 2.76 6.76
N TRP A 87 6.55 2.28 7.66
CA TRP A 87 6.87 1.16 8.55
C TRP A 87 6.17 -0.12 8.12
N ASN A 88 6.91 -1.24 8.17
CA ASN A 88 6.36 -2.57 8.04
C ASN A 88 6.21 -3.19 9.44
N TRP A 89 4.97 -3.51 9.82
CA TRP A 89 4.72 -4.39 10.96
C TRP A 89 4.56 -5.82 10.46
N ASN A 90 5.65 -6.60 10.57
CA ASN A 90 5.58 -8.03 10.29
C ASN A 90 4.85 -8.72 11.44
N SER A 91 3.62 -9.17 11.18
CA SER A 91 3.04 -10.26 11.95
C SER A 91 3.77 -11.52 11.51
N LEU A 92 4.87 -11.85 12.20
CA LEU A 92 5.63 -13.07 11.99
C LEU A 92 4.66 -14.27 11.91
N LEU A 93 4.49 -14.84 10.71
CA LEU A 93 3.98 -16.18 10.46
C LEU A 93 4.25 -16.57 9.00
N ALA A 94 5.34 -17.33 8.85
CA ALA A 94 5.69 -18.26 7.78
C ALA A 94 5.39 -17.82 6.33
N MET A 95 6.44 -17.35 5.64
CA MET A 95 6.60 -17.77 4.24
C MET A 95 6.83 -19.28 4.30
N CYS A 96 5.79 -20.07 4.07
CA CYS A 96 5.93 -21.51 3.90
C CYS A 96 6.71 -21.79 2.61
N ASP A 97 7.77 -22.58 2.75
CA ASP A 97 8.33 -23.43 1.69
C ASP A 97 7.23 -24.24 0.96
#